data_AF-A0A9P3PYC3-F1
#
_entry.id   AF-A0A9P3PYC3-F1
#
_cell.length_a   1.000
_cell.length_b   1.000
_cell.length_c   1.000
_cell.angle_alpha   90.00
_cell.angle_beta   90.00
_cell.angle_gamma   90.00
#
_symmetry.space_group_name_H-M   'P 1'
#
loop_
_entity.id
_entity.type
_entity.pdbx_description
1 polymer ?
#
loop_
_entity_poly.entity_id
_entity_poly.type
_entity_poly.pdbx_seq_one_letter_code
_entity_poly.pdbx_strand_id
1 'polypeptide(L)'
;MMVRFFLIALLAPLVGQANPIERQIPLRSPVITHSTFGGWGWSHCGGAKNIIEVKYVSVEPDPPQRGQDLTVKFVGDVSKTVKKGSWVDVTVKLGLVPILTKSFDFCEQAHKTNITDRCPYDPGTYAVERTVTLPEEIPPGKFLINARGFNADKHELFCLDIVADFS
;
A
#
# COMPACT_ATOMS: atom_id res chain seq x y z
N MET A 1 39.74 73.03 -24.82
CA MET A 1 38.84 72.62 -23.73
C MET A 1 38.03 71.43 -24.22
N MET A 2 38.33 70.20 -23.77
CA MET A 2 37.41 69.33 -23.00
C MET A 2 36.11 68.96 -23.78
N VAL A 3 35.71 67.73 -24.09
CA VAL A 3 35.94 66.36 -23.56
C VAL A 3 35.49 65.35 -24.64
N ARG A 4 36.13 64.18 -24.65
CA ARG A 4 35.73 62.91 -25.33
C ARG A 4 34.26 62.54 -25.06
N PHE A 5 33.63 61.69 -25.86
CA PHE A 5 33.10 60.39 -25.37
C PHE A 5 32.50 59.60 -26.54
N PHE A 6 33.15 58.49 -26.85
CA PHE A 6 32.68 57.43 -27.72
C PHE A 6 31.48 56.74 -27.07
N LEU A 7 30.39 56.54 -27.81
CA LEU A 7 29.33 55.60 -27.45
C LEU A 7 29.36 54.43 -28.44
N ILE A 8 29.95 53.34 -27.97
CA ILE A 8 29.95 52.03 -28.61
C ILE A 8 28.59 51.38 -28.30
N ALA A 9 27.81 51.08 -29.34
CA ALA A 9 26.59 50.29 -29.21
C ALA A 9 26.97 48.82 -28.96
N LEU A 10 26.75 48.35 -27.73
CA LEU A 10 26.92 46.95 -27.34
C LEU A 10 25.70 46.13 -27.79
N LEU A 11 25.95 45.13 -28.64
CA LEU A 11 25.02 44.06 -28.97
C LEU A 11 24.79 43.20 -27.73
N ALA A 12 23.55 43.12 -27.24
CA ALA A 12 23.15 42.19 -26.20
C ALA A 12 22.84 40.81 -26.81
N PRO A 13 23.50 39.71 -26.39
CA PRO A 13 23.07 38.37 -26.76
C PRO A 13 21.83 37.98 -25.95
N LEU A 14 20.76 37.56 -26.65
CA LEU A 14 19.61 36.88 -26.06
C LEU A 14 20.08 35.52 -25.50
N VAL A 15 20.33 35.49 -24.20
CA VAL A 15 20.54 34.22 -23.47
C VAL A 15 19.17 33.57 -23.33
N GLY A 16 18.89 32.58 -24.19
CA GLY A 16 17.75 31.70 -24.04
C GLY A 16 17.90 30.88 -22.76
N GLN A 17 17.06 31.15 -21.76
CA GLN A 17 16.98 30.34 -20.54
C GLN A 17 16.33 29.00 -20.89
N ALA A 18 17.14 27.94 -21.00
CA ALA A 18 16.64 26.57 -20.94
C ALA A 18 16.22 26.28 -19.50
N ASN A 19 14.91 26.18 -19.25
CA ASN A 19 14.40 25.70 -17.97
C ASN A 19 14.78 24.21 -17.79
N PRO A 20 15.31 23.80 -16.64
CA PRO A 20 15.57 22.39 -16.37
C PRO A 20 14.25 21.63 -16.29
N ILE A 21 14.18 20.50 -17.01
CA ILE A 21 13.09 19.54 -16.96
C ILE A 21 13.04 18.98 -15.54
N GLU A 22 11.96 19.30 -14.82
CA GLU A 22 11.69 18.80 -13.48
C GLU A 22 11.46 17.28 -13.53
N ARG A 23 12.45 16.56 -12.98
CA ARG A 23 12.38 15.23 -12.33
C ARG A 23 11.64 14.12 -13.07
N GLN A 24 12.43 13.26 -13.72
CA GLN A 24 12.05 11.86 -13.83
C GLN A 24 11.97 11.25 -12.43
N ILE A 25 10.76 10.90 -11.98
CA ILE A 25 10.55 10.08 -10.78
C ILE A 25 11.04 8.68 -11.17
N PRO A 26 12.17 8.17 -10.60
CA PRO A 26 12.50 6.77 -10.81
C PRO A 26 11.34 5.94 -10.26
N LEU A 27 10.89 4.94 -11.02
CA LEU A 27 10.01 3.86 -10.55
C LEU A 27 10.75 3.12 -9.41
N ARG A 28 10.79 3.71 -8.22
CA ARG A 28 11.15 2.99 -7.01
C ARG A 28 9.97 2.07 -6.75
N SER A 29 10.18 0.77 -6.97
CA SER A 29 9.32 -0.26 -6.40
C SER A 29 9.02 0.12 -4.95
N PRO A 30 7.77 0.00 -4.48
CA PRO A 30 7.45 0.29 -3.09
C PRO A 30 8.40 -0.52 -2.21
N VAL A 31 8.98 0.16 -1.21
CA VAL A 31 9.88 -0.47 -0.24
C VAL A 31 9.04 -1.45 0.57
N ILE A 32 9.01 -2.70 0.12
CA ILE A 32 8.47 -3.81 0.89
C ILE A 32 9.34 -3.90 2.14
N THR A 33 8.76 -3.74 3.32
CA THR A 33 9.46 -4.09 4.56
C THR A 33 9.64 -5.60 4.54
N HIS A 34 10.86 -6.02 4.19
CA HIS A 34 11.22 -7.42 3.97
C HIS A 34 11.16 -8.18 5.30
N SER A 35 10.45 -9.32 5.34
CA SER A 35 10.81 -10.39 6.26
C SER A 35 12.22 -10.83 5.89
N THR A 36 13.08 -11.02 6.88
CA THR A 36 14.52 -11.25 6.73
C THR A 36 14.86 -12.57 6.02
N PHE A 37 13.85 -13.38 5.69
CA PHE A 37 13.98 -14.67 5.02
C PHE A 37 12.91 -14.83 3.92
N GLY A 38 13.04 -13.99 2.89
CA GLY A 38 12.48 -14.14 1.53
C GLY A 38 11.37 -15.18 1.33
N GLY A 39 10.14 -14.80 1.61
CA GLY A 39 8.95 -15.57 1.23
C GLY A 39 7.64 -14.81 1.37
N TRP A 40 7.62 -13.71 2.13
CA TRP A 40 6.54 -12.74 2.08
C TRP A 40 7.02 -11.33 2.48
N GLY A 41 6.16 -10.33 2.29
CA GLY A 41 6.39 -8.98 2.79
C GLY A 41 5.22 -8.06 2.47
N TRP A 42 5.22 -6.86 3.03
CA TRP A 42 4.17 -5.87 2.78
C TRP A 42 4.71 -4.43 2.79
N SER A 43 3.92 -3.50 2.26
CA SER A 43 4.18 -2.06 2.28
C SER A 43 2.90 -1.24 2.09
N HIS A 44 2.95 0.03 2.46
CA HIS A 44 1.88 0.98 2.15
C HIS A 44 1.95 1.42 0.68
N CYS A 45 0.82 1.37 -0.04
CA CYS A 45 0.73 1.80 -1.46
C CYS A 45 0.03 3.15 -1.68
N GLY A 46 -0.56 3.73 -0.65
CA GLY A 46 -1.38 4.95 -0.72
C GLY A 46 -0.67 6.21 -0.22
N GLY A 47 -1.35 7.35 -0.31
CA GLY A 47 -0.87 8.63 0.21
C GLY A 47 -1.05 8.77 1.74
N ALA A 48 -0.54 9.88 2.30
CA ALA A 48 -0.37 10.10 3.75
C ALA A 48 -1.67 10.22 4.60
N LYS A 49 -2.86 9.88 4.09
CA LYS A 49 -4.14 10.12 4.80
C LYS A 49 -5.09 8.91 4.78
N ASN A 50 -4.55 7.72 5.00
CA ASN A 50 -5.36 6.54 5.30
C ASN A 50 -6.04 6.70 6.67
N ILE A 51 -7.31 6.31 6.78
CA ILE A 51 -8.02 6.31 8.07
C ILE A 51 -7.38 5.31 9.05
N ILE A 52 -6.89 4.18 8.53
CA ILE A 52 -6.20 3.13 9.27
C ILE A 52 -4.72 3.18 8.91
N GLU A 53 -3.89 3.49 9.90
CA GLU A 53 -2.44 3.39 9.79
C GLU A 53 -1.97 2.02 10.27
N VAL A 54 -1.57 1.16 9.33
CA VAL A 54 -1.02 -0.16 9.65
C VAL A 54 0.39 -0.01 10.24
N LYS A 55 0.54 -0.42 11.49
CA LYS A 55 1.81 -0.36 12.24
C LYS A 55 2.60 -1.66 12.13
N TYR A 56 1.91 -2.78 12.17
CA TYR A 56 2.53 -4.09 12.21
C TYR A 56 1.67 -5.15 11.53
N VAL A 57 2.32 -6.00 10.74
CA VAL A 57 1.73 -7.24 10.22
C VAL A 57 2.76 -8.34 10.41
N SER A 58 2.33 -9.48 10.95
CA SER A 58 3.12 -10.70 11.00
C SER A 58 2.28 -11.89 10.54
N VAL A 59 2.97 -12.91 10.07
CA VAL A 59 2.37 -14.18 9.66
C VAL A 59 3.11 -15.32 10.33
N GLU A 60 2.40 -16.42 10.60
CA GLU A 60 2.96 -17.66 11.15
C GLU A 60 2.30 -18.85 10.42
N PRO A 61 3.05 -19.78 9.82
CA PRO A 61 4.52 -19.77 9.70
C PRO A 61 5.03 -18.65 8.77
N ASP A 62 6.24 -18.15 9.06
CA ASP A 62 7.00 -17.25 8.17
C ASP A 62 8.20 -18.00 7.57
N PRO A 63 8.22 -18.30 6.25
CA PRO A 63 7.26 -17.86 5.24
C PRO A 63 5.97 -18.72 5.23
N PRO A 64 4.85 -18.17 4.71
CA PRO A 64 3.58 -18.90 4.59
C PRO A 64 3.72 -20.21 3.79
N GLN A 65 3.09 -21.29 4.25
CA GLN A 65 3.21 -22.62 3.64
C GLN A 65 1.86 -23.15 3.12
N ARG A 66 1.88 -23.77 1.94
CA ARG A 66 0.71 -24.44 1.34
C ARG A 66 0.22 -25.58 2.24
N GLY A 67 -1.10 -25.79 2.27
CA GLY A 67 -1.73 -26.85 3.07
C GLY A 67 -1.69 -26.64 4.58
N GLN A 68 -1.14 -25.52 5.05
CA GLN A 68 -1.01 -25.23 6.48
C GLN A 68 -1.89 -24.07 6.91
N ASP A 69 -2.17 -24.03 8.20
CA ASP A 69 -2.79 -22.88 8.83
C ASP A 69 -1.83 -21.70 8.85
N LEU A 70 -2.29 -20.57 8.32
CA LEU A 70 -1.63 -19.29 8.35
C LEU A 70 -2.31 -18.41 9.41
N THR A 71 -1.59 -18.08 10.47
CA THR A 71 -2.03 -17.09 11.46
C THR A 71 -1.46 -15.72 11.11
N VAL A 72 -2.33 -14.76 10.82
CA VAL A 72 -1.99 -13.38 10.54
C VAL A 72 -2.30 -12.53 11.77
N LYS A 73 -1.33 -11.74 12.22
CA LYS A 73 -1.52 -10.72 13.27
C LYS A 73 -1.34 -9.33 12.66
N PHE A 74 -2.25 -8.44 12.98
CA PHE A 74 -2.30 -7.08 12.48
C PHE A 74 -2.46 -6.11 13.65
N VAL A 75 -1.68 -5.02 13.64
CA VAL A 75 -1.87 -3.89 14.56
C VAL A 75 -1.94 -2.60 13.74
N GLY A 76 -2.95 -1.77 14.03
CA GLY A 76 -3.11 -0.48 13.36
C GLY A 76 -3.87 0.53 14.19
N ASP A 77 -3.63 1.80 13.87
CA ASP A 77 -4.29 2.95 14.48
C ASP A 77 -5.39 3.48 13.57
N VAL A 78 -6.61 3.58 14.11
CA VAL A 78 -7.78 4.12 13.43
C VAL A 78 -7.93 5.58 13.85
N SER A 79 -7.90 6.49 12.88
CA SER A 79 -7.98 7.94 13.12
C SER A 79 -9.41 8.50 12.99
N LYS A 80 -10.30 7.78 12.31
CA LYS A 80 -11.70 8.15 12.08
C LYS A 80 -12.60 6.92 12.10
N THR A 81 -13.87 7.12 12.43
CA THR A 81 -14.83 6.03 12.50
C THR A 81 -14.95 5.26 11.17
N VAL A 82 -14.75 3.95 11.22
CA VAL A 82 -14.99 3.03 10.10
C VAL A 82 -16.45 2.62 10.11
N LYS A 83 -17.20 2.95 9.06
CA LYS A 83 -18.66 2.82 9.02
C LYS A 83 -19.09 1.47 8.47
N LYS A 84 -20.30 1.04 8.80
CA LYS A 84 -20.98 -0.07 8.12
C LYS A 84 -21.10 0.25 6.61
N GLY A 85 -20.86 -0.75 5.77
CA GLY A 85 -20.80 -0.58 4.31
C GLY A 85 -19.42 -0.15 3.79
N SER A 86 -18.40 -0.16 4.64
CA SER A 86 -17.00 -0.12 4.19
C SER A 86 -16.64 -1.40 3.45
N TRP A 87 -15.76 -1.31 2.45
CA TRP A 87 -15.36 -2.46 1.62
C TRP A 87 -13.86 -2.48 1.34
N VAL A 88 -13.38 -3.61 0.86
CA VAL A 88 -11.99 -3.82 0.43
C VAL A 88 -11.96 -4.39 -0.98
N ASP A 89 -11.27 -3.71 -1.88
CA ASP A 89 -10.95 -4.23 -3.20
C ASP A 89 -9.59 -4.94 -3.14
N VAL A 90 -9.60 -6.23 -3.47
CA VAL A 90 -8.43 -7.09 -3.49
C VAL A 90 -8.14 -7.51 -4.92
N THR A 91 -6.91 -7.26 -5.36
CA THR A 91 -6.38 -7.76 -6.63
C THR A 91 -5.16 -8.64 -6.37
N VAL A 92 -5.22 -9.88 -6.84
CA VAL A 92 -4.11 -10.84 -6.77
C VAL A 92 -3.55 -11.06 -8.15
N LYS A 93 -2.23 -10.93 -8.28
CA LYS A 93 -1.49 -11.21 -9.50
C LYS A 93 -0.53 -12.37 -9.27
N LEU A 94 -0.40 -13.24 -10.26
CA LEU A 94 0.71 -14.19 -10.34
C LEU A 94 1.72 -13.62 -11.34
N GLY A 95 2.89 -13.23 -10.84
CA GLY A 95 3.79 -12.34 -11.60
C GLY A 95 3.12 -10.99 -11.89
N LEU A 96 2.91 -10.67 -13.18
CA LEU A 96 2.29 -9.40 -13.61
C LEU A 96 0.82 -9.54 -14.04
N VAL A 97 0.30 -10.77 -14.15
CA VAL A 97 -1.04 -11.04 -14.66
C VAL A 97 -2.05 -11.12 -13.50
N PRO A 98 -3.13 -10.32 -13.49
CA PRO A 98 -4.17 -10.44 -12.49
C PRO A 98 -4.95 -11.75 -12.67
N ILE A 99 -5.05 -12.52 -11.60
CA ILE A 99 -5.77 -13.81 -11.57
C ILE A 99 -7.04 -13.75 -10.72
N LEU A 100 -7.12 -12.78 -9.81
CA LEU A 100 -8.29 -12.55 -8.97
C LEU A 100 -8.48 -11.06 -8.73
N THR A 101 -9.70 -10.59 -8.94
CA THR A 101 -10.15 -9.27 -8.50
C THR A 101 -11.50 -9.43 -7.84
N LYS A 102 -11.60 -9.07 -6.56
CA LYS A 102 -12.80 -9.22 -5.74
C LYS A 102 -12.94 -8.07 -4.77
N SER A 103 -14.18 -7.70 -4.49
CA SER A 103 -14.54 -6.75 -3.44
C SER A 103 -15.19 -7.51 -2.29
N PHE A 104 -14.80 -7.17 -1.07
CA PHE A 104 -15.33 -7.76 0.16
C PHE A 104 -15.89 -6.68 1.07
N ASP A 105 -16.98 -6.96 1.78
CA ASP A 105 -17.43 -6.09 2.88
C ASP A 105 -16.40 -6.15 4.02
N PHE A 106 -15.82 -5.00 4.37
CA PHE A 106 -14.77 -4.90 5.37
C PHE A 106 -15.28 -5.33 6.75
N CYS A 107 -16.48 -4.89 7.10
CA CYS A 107 -17.10 -5.20 8.37
C CYS A 107 -17.39 -6.71 8.46
N GLU A 108 -18.00 -7.29 7.42
CA GLU A 108 -18.31 -8.72 7.38
C GLU A 108 -17.06 -9.60 7.49
N GLN A 109 -15.96 -9.24 6.83
CA GLN A 109 -14.71 -9.98 6.99
C GLN A 109 -14.12 -9.83 8.40
N ALA A 110 -14.30 -8.67 9.04
CA ALA A 110 -13.86 -8.45 10.42
C ALA A 110 -14.69 -9.27 11.43
N HIS A 111 -16.00 -9.47 11.19
CA HIS A 111 -16.88 -10.30 12.04
C HIS A 111 -16.46 -11.78 12.12
N LYS A 112 -15.72 -12.29 11.12
CA LYS A 112 -15.21 -13.68 11.11
C LYS A 112 -13.96 -13.88 11.98
N THR A 113 -13.53 -12.84 12.69
CA THR A 113 -12.52 -12.87 13.74
C THR A 113 -13.24 -12.82 15.09
N ASN A 114 -12.68 -13.37 16.18
CA ASN A 114 -13.27 -13.32 17.54
C ASN A 114 -13.44 -11.88 18.11
N ILE A 115 -13.38 -10.87 17.26
CA ILE A 115 -13.72 -9.48 17.50
C ILE A 115 -15.19 -9.31 17.11
N THR A 116 -16.08 -9.84 17.95
CA THR A 116 -17.53 -9.72 17.79
C THR A 116 -17.95 -8.26 17.51
N ASP A 117 -18.69 -8.09 16.41
CA ASP A 117 -19.69 -7.06 16.15
C ASP A 117 -19.35 -5.60 16.46
N ARG A 118 -18.34 -5.03 15.78
CA ARG A 118 -17.93 -3.64 16.02
C ARG A 118 -17.89 -2.71 14.81
N CYS A 119 -18.55 -3.00 13.69
CA CYS A 119 -18.88 -1.87 12.81
C CYS A 119 -20.08 -1.10 13.38
N PRO A 120 -19.95 0.20 13.73
CA PRO A 120 -18.82 1.09 13.40
C PRO A 120 -17.62 1.03 14.38
N TYR A 121 -16.39 1.06 13.86
CA TYR A 121 -15.16 1.10 14.67
C TYR A 121 -14.76 2.54 14.96
N ASP A 122 -14.67 2.91 16.23
CA ASP A 122 -14.24 4.25 16.64
C ASP A 122 -12.72 4.42 16.57
N PRO A 123 -12.22 5.68 16.57
CA PRO A 123 -10.78 5.93 16.63
C PRO A 123 -10.09 5.25 17.81
N GLY A 124 -8.92 4.66 17.56
CA GLY A 124 -8.15 3.91 18.56
C GLY A 124 -7.19 2.91 17.94
N THR A 125 -6.40 2.24 18.78
CA THR A 125 -5.47 1.18 18.36
C THR A 125 -6.17 -0.17 18.44
N TYR A 126 -6.06 -0.95 17.37
CA TYR A 126 -6.66 -2.28 17.26
C TYR A 126 -5.59 -3.32 16.96
N ALA A 127 -5.70 -4.46 17.62
CA ALA A 127 -4.93 -5.66 17.32
C ALA A 127 -5.88 -6.78 16.89
N VAL A 128 -5.61 -7.39 15.75
CA VAL A 128 -6.41 -8.47 15.16
C VAL A 128 -5.52 -9.67 14.92
N GLU A 129 -5.98 -10.84 15.32
CA GLU A 129 -5.33 -12.11 15.03
C GLU A 129 -6.32 -13.04 14.33
N ARG A 130 -5.92 -13.62 13.20
CA ARG A 130 -6.76 -14.52 12.44
C ARG A 130 -5.98 -15.65 11.80
N THR A 131 -6.42 -16.87 12.07
CA THR A 131 -5.92 -18.07 11.40
C THR A 131 -6.81 -18.44 10.22
N VAL A 132 -6.22 -18.73 9.07
CA VAL A 132 -6.88 -19.25 7.86
C VAL A 132 -6.08 -20.42 7.31
N THR A 133 -6.73 -21.45 6.79
CA THR A 133 -6.04 -22.57 6.15
C THR A 133 -5.69 -22.22 4.71
N LEU A 134 -4.41 -22.31 4.35
CA LEU A 134 -3.96 -22.13 2.96
C LEU A 134 -4.21 -23.40 2.16
N PRO A 135 -4.90 -23.33 1.00
CA PRO A 135 -5.08 -24.49 0.13
C PRO A 135 -3.75 -25.12 -0.32
N GLU A 136 -3.74 -26.43 -0.57
CA GLU A 136 -2.59 -27.14 -1.12
C GLU A 136 -2.37 -26.80 -2.61
N GLU A 137 -3.45 -26.46 -3.32
CA GLU A 137 -3.47 -26.25 -4.76
C GLU A 137 -2.94 -24.87 -5.20
N ILE A 138 -2.45 -24.04 -4.27
CA ILE A 138 -1.84 -22.75 -4.61
C ILE A 138 -0.65 -23.02 -5.55
N PRO A 139 -0.67 -22.51 -6.80
CA PRO A 139 0.40 -22.79 -7.74
C PRO A 139 1.72 -22.17 -7.27
N PRO A 140 2.88 -22.76 -7.64
CA PRO A 140 4.17 -22.19 -7.32
C PRO A 140 4.34 -20.84 -8.01
N GLY A 141 5.01 -19.92 -7.32
CA GLY A 141 5.36 -18.62 -7.86
C GLY A 141 5.11 -17.46 -6.90
N LYS A 142 5.41 -16.26 -7.41
CA LYS A 142 5.31 -15.00 -6.69
C LYS A 142 3.97 -14.33 -6.91
N PHE A 143 3.24 -14.15 -5.82
CA PHE A 143 1.96 -13.46 -5.77
C PHE A 143 2.15 -12.01 -5.33
N LEU A 144 1.54 -11.09 -6.07
CA LEU A 144 1.43 -9.68 -5.69
C LEU A 144 -0.03 -9.41 -5.37
N ILE A 145 -0.31 -9.01 -4.14
CA ILE A 145 -1.65 -8.77 -3.62
C ILE A 145 -1.75 -7.28 -3.31
N ASN A 146 -2.68 -6.60 -3.97
CA ASN A 146 -3.02 -5.22 -3.68
C ASN A 146 -4.37 -5.20 -2.96
N ALA A 147 -4.40 -4.66 -1.75
CA ALA A 147 -5.60 -4.53 -0.94
C ALA A 147 -5.87 -3.06 -0.65
N ARG A 148 -7.01 -2.56 -1.15
CA ARG A 148 -7.46 -1.17 -0.97
C ARG A 148 -8.76 -1.15 -0.20
N GLY A 149 -8.74 -0.61 1.01
CA GLY A 149 -9.92 -0.42 1.83
C GLY A 149 -10.54 0.95 1.60
N PHE A 150 -11.86 1.01 1.60
CA PHE A 150 -12.62 2.25 1.51
C PHE A 150 -13.72 2.28 2.58
N ASN A 151 -13.91 3.44 3.19
CA ASN A 151 -14.99 3.67 4.13
C ASN A 151 -16.30 3.84 3.35
N ALA A 152 -17.45 3.71 4.01
CA ALA A 152 -18.75 3.85 3.36
C ALA A 152 -18.94 5.21 2.64
N ASP A 153 -18.21 6.25 3.06
CA ASP A 153 -18.17 7.57 2.44
C ASP A 153 -17.07 7.72 1.37
N LYS A 154 -16.49 6.61 0.91
CA LYS A 154 -15.46 6.51 -0.14
C LYS A 154 -14.08 7.07 0.22
N HIS A 155 -13.84 7.45 1.47
CA HIS A 155 -12.50 7.78 1.93
C HIS A 155 -11.62 6.53 2.05
N GLU A 156 -10.33 6.66 1.75
CA GLU A 156 -9.37 5.56 1.86
C GLU A 156 -9.21 5.11 3.32
N LEU A 157 -9.45 3.82 3.57
CA LEU A 157 -9.20 3.19 4.86
C LEU A 157 -7.73 2.81 4.98
N PHE A 158 -7.23 2.04 4.04
CA PHE A 158 -5.84 1.59 3.98
C PHE A 158 -5.49 1.22 2.54
N CYS A 159 -4.20 1.19 2.25
CA CYS A 159 -3.67 0.67 0.99
C CYS A 159 -2.43 -0.17 1.30
N LEU A 160 -2.51 -1.47 1.05
CA LEU A 160 -1.41 -2.40 1.25
C LEU A 160 -1.03 -3.10 -0.05
N ASP A 161 0.27 -3.11 -0.35
CA ASP A 161 0.89 -4.03 -1.29
C ASP A 161 1.56 -5.14 -0.50
N ILE A 162 1.16 -6.39 -0.78
CA ILE A 162 1.63 -7.59 -0.10
C ILE A 162 2.25 -8.51 -1.16
N VAL A 163 3.35 -9.16 -0.78
CA VAL A 163 4.03 -10.17 -1.57
C VAL A 163 4.01 -11.48 -0.80
N ALA A 164 3.68 -12.56 -1.48
CA ALA A 164 3.84 -13.92 -0.98
C ALA A 164 4.50 -14.75 -2.09
N ASP A 165 5.57 -15.45 -1.76
CA ASP A 165 6.34 -16.28 -2.67
C ASP A 165 6.21 -17.73 -2.24
N PHE A 166 5.54 -18.53 -3.07
CA PHE A 166 5.34 -19.96 -2.86
C PHE A 166 6.18 -20.79 -3.85
N SER A 167 7.26 -20.21 -4.40
CA SER A 167 8.18 -20.90 -5.31
C SER A 167 8.94 -22.04 -4.62
#